data_AF-A0A8S3SKQ9-F1
#
_entry.id   AF-A0A8S3SKQ9-F1
#
_cell.length_a   1.000
_cell.length_b   1.000
_cell.length_c   1.000
_cell.angle_alpha   90.00
_cell.angle_beta   90.00
_cell.angle_gamma   90.00
#
_symmetry.space_group_name_H-M   'P 1'
#
loop_
_entity.id
_entity.type
_entity.pdbx_description
1 polymer ?
#
loop_
_entity_poly.entity_id
_entity_poly.type
_entity_poly.pdbx_seq_one_letter_code
_entity_poly.pdbx_strand_id
1 'polypeptide(L)'
;MASTGEAIYTSETLGNDESGDGTESKPYKTVIQAMRHAGKEPFPTIMADCVKAEGKQFEPVSKSQLKKVTKIWQREQNKSSDKEKREKEDMEKRMKNLEEAKDIKITQDASLPAPKKIKIRDTVTNRNTRVKISGWVHRCRRQGKNLMFIVLRDGTGFLQCVLSDTLCQTYDALLLATEAAITVWGVVQEVPEGKNAPDGHELTADYWELVGPSPPGGADNILNEEAHVDVQLDNRHMMIRGENVTPPSLVQTQVEGGSTLFKLDYFGEEAYLTQSSQLYLETAIPALGDCFVSCVFLLLGVSDTVITVIFRNSYTSTG
;
A
#
# COMPACT_ATOMS: atom_id res chain seq x y z
N MET A 1 -31.12 -16.53 -20.93
CA MET A 1 -32.31 -16.00 -21.61
C MET A 1 -33.39 -15.88 -20.56
N ALA A 2 -33.62 -14.68 -20.01
CA ALA A 2 -34.68 -14.47 -19.01
C ALA A 2 -36.02 -14.31 -19.74
N SER A 3 -37.04 -15.01 -19.24
CA SER A 3 -38.43 -14.94 -19.69
C SER A 3 -38.91 -13.48 -19.71
N THR A 4 -39.44 -13.07 -20.85
CA THR A 4 -40.19 -11.81 -20.99
C THR A 4 -41.47 -11.91 -20.16
N GLY A 5 -41.55 -11.24 -19.01
CA GLY A 5 -42.83 -10.89 -18.39
C GLY A 5 -42.98 -11.08 -16.87
N GLU A 6 -42.01 -11.64 -16.16
CA GLU A 6 -42.13 -11.82 -14.71
C GLU A 6 -41.82 -10.53 -13.93
N ALA A 7 -42.69 -10.18 -12.99
CA ALA A 7 -42.52 -9.03 -12.12
C ALA A 7 -41.38 -9.28 -11.11
N ILE A 8 -40.61 -8.25 -10.80
CA ILE A 8 -39.57 -8.32 -9.75
C ILE A 8 -40.13 -7.74 -8.46
N TYR A 9 -40.00 -8.46 -7.36
CA TYR A 9 -40.54 -8.09 -6.06
C TYR A 9 -39.48 -7.45 -5.18
N THR A 10 -39.88 -6.37 -4.51
CA THR A 10 -39.05 -5.62 -3.56
C THR A 10 -39.81 -5.44 -2.24
N SER A 11 -39.10 -5.50 -1.11
CA SER A 11 -39.69 -5.25 0.21
C SER A 11 -38.66 -4.62 1.14
N GLU A 12 -38.99 -3.46 1.70
CA GLU A 12 -38.08 -2.78 2.65
C GLU A 12 -37.97 -3.54 3.98
N THR A 13 -38.99 -4.33 4.31
CA THR A 13 -39.12 -5.03 5.59
C THR A 13 -38.63 -6.48 5.56
N LEU A 14 -38.91 -7.21 4.46
CA LEU A 14 -38.62 -8.64 4.31
C LEU A 14 -37.53 -8.94 3.26
N GLY A 15 -37.12 -7.93 2.48
CA GLY A 15 -36.16 -8.11 1.40
C GLY A 15 -34.70 -8.08 1.84
N ASN A 16 -33.84 -8.72 1.05
CA ASN A 16 -32.40 -8.71 1.22
C ASN A 16 -31.71 -8.48 -0.13
N ASP A 17 -30.84 -7.47 -0.23
CA ASP A 17 -30.15 -7.13 -1.49
C ASP A 17 -28.95 -8.04 -1.80
N GLU A 18 -28.42 -8.75 -0.80
CA GLU A 18 -27.28 -9.67 -0.95
C GLU A 18 -27.75 -11.09 -1.29
N SER A 19 -28.84 -11.56 -0.66
CA SER A 19 -29.32 -12.94 -0.77
C SER A 19 -30.70 -13.11 -1.42
N GLY A 20 -31.38 -12.01 -1.76
CA GLY A 20 -32.67 -12.04 -2.46
C GLY A 20 -32.50 -12.41 -3.93
N ASP A 21 -33.51 -13.06 -4.51
CA ASP A 21 -33.54 -13.43 -5.93
C ASP A 21 -34.57 -12.62 -6.74
N GLY A 22 -35.36 -11.78 -6.06
CA GLY A 22 -36.37 -10.91 -6.69
C GLY A 22 -37.72 -11.60 -6.90
N THR A 23 -37.92 -12.81 -6.38
CA THR A 23 -39.22 -13.48 -6.33
C THR A 23 -40.07 -12.96 -5.17
N GLU A 24 -41.38 -13.23 -5.20
CA GLU A 24 -42.29 -12.89 -4.08
C GLU A 24 -41.85 -13.54 -2.76
N SER A 25 -41.20 -14.71 -2.82
CA SER A 25 -40.73 -15.45 -1.65
C SER A 25 -39.41 -14.92 -1.08
N LYS A 26 -38.55 -14.32 -1.92
CA LYS A 26 -37.25 -13.77 -1.57
C LYS A 26 -37.02 -12.44 -2.30
N PRO A 27 -37.79 -11.40 -1.95
CA PRO A 27 -37.72 -10.11 -2.63
C PRO A 27 -36.37 -9.43 -2.40
N TYR A 28 -35.98 -8.56 -3.33
CA TYR A 28 -34.88 -7.63 -3.08
C TYR A 28 -35.30 -6.61 -2.02
N LYS A 29 -34.34 -6.05 -1.27
CA LYS A 29 -34.64 -5.00 -0.31
C LYS A 29 -34.92 -3.67 -1.01
N THR A 30 -34.23 -3.40 -2.12
CA THR A 30 -34.31 -2.12 -2.82
C THR A 30 -34.68 -2.24 -4.29
N VAL A 31 -35.40 -1.22 -4.79
CA VAL A 31 -35.77 -1.09 -6.21
C VAL A 31 -34.55 -0.96 -7.13
N ILE A 32 -33.45 -0.40 -6.63
CA ILE A 32 -32.21 -0.27 -7.41
C ILE A 32 -31.55 -1.64 -7.66
N GLN A 33 -31.61 -2.56 -6.70
CA GLN A 33 -31.09 -3.93 -6.86
C GLN A 33 -31.92 -4.72 -7.85
N ALA A 34 -33.26 -4.57 -7.82
CA ALA A 34 -34.16 -5.12 -8.84
C ALA A 34 -33.81 -4.60 -10.25
N MET A 35 -33.51 -3.30 -10.40
CA MET A 35 -33.06 -2.72 -11.68
C MET A 35 -31.68 -3.23 -12.12
N ARG A 36 -30.74 -3.47 -11.18
CA ARG A 36 -29.44 -4.07 -11.47
C ARG A 36 -29.58 -5.50 -12.01
N HIS A 37 -30.46 -6.30 -11.40
CA HIS A 37 -30.74 -7.65 -11.85
C HIS A 37 -31.37 -7.70 -13.25
N ALA A 38 -32.26 -6.76 -13.57
CA ALA A 38 -32.85 -6.65 -14.90
C ALA A 38 -31.84 -6.21 -15.98
N GLY A 39 -30.84 -5.40 -15.61
CA GLY A 39 -29.64 -5.09 -16.40
C GLY A 39 -29.84 -4.18 -17.62
N LYS A 40 -31.04 -4.14 -18.24
CA LYS A 40 -31.35 -3.29 -19.42
C LYS A 40 -32.78 -2.77 -19.42
N GLU A 41 -32.97 -1.57 -19.94
CA GLU A 41 -34.29 -1.02 -20.24
C GLU A 41 -34.91 -1.70 -21.47
N PRO A 42 -36.25 -1.89 -21.53
CA PRO A 42 -37.24 -1.51 -20.52
C PRO A 42 -37.22 -2.46 -19.31
N PHE A 43 -37.23 -1.89 -18.09
CA PHE A 43 -37.27 -2.68 -16.87
C PHE A 43 -38.61 -3.45 -16.76
N PRO A 44 -38.60 -4.69 -16.23
CA PRO A 44 -39.83 -5.41 -15.91
C PRO A 44 -40.61 -4.69 -14.81
N THR A 45 -41.90 -5.03 -14.66
CA THR A 45 -42.75 -4.45 -13.61
C THR A 45 -42.14 -4.74 -12.24
N ILE A 46 -41.77 -3.69 -11.50
CA ILE A 46 -41.27 -3.83 -10.13
C ILE A 46 -42.42 -3.62 -9.16
N MET A 47 -42.60 -4.57 -8.26
CA MET A 47 -43.64 -4.61 -7.25
C MET A 47 -43.01 -4.31 -5.87
N ALA A 48 -43.66 -3.47 -5.05
CA ALA A 48 -43.22 -3.13 -3.70
C ALA A 48 -44.31 -3.44 -2.67
N ASP A 49 -43.92 -3.74 -1.43
CA ASP A 49 -44.84 -4.00 -0.33
C ASP A 49 -45.57 -2.72 0.13
N CYS A 50 -46.90 -2.78 0.23
CA CYS A 50 -47.70 -1.68 0.76
C CYS A 50 -47.91 -1.85 2.27
N VAL A 51 -47.34 -0.95 3.09
CA VAL A 51 -47.43 -0.98 4.57
C VAL A 51 -48.84 -0.64 5.10
N LYS A 52 -49.83 -0.38 4.23
CA LYS A 52 -51.13 0.20 4.63
C LYS A 52 -52.26 -0.81 4.90
N ALA A 53 -52.05 -2.12 4.80
CA ALA A 53 -53.10 -3.09 5.11
C ALA A 53 -52.54 -4.37 5.74
N GLU A 54 -53.27 -4.93 6.71
CA GLU A 54 -53.03 -6.28 7.26
C GLU A 54 -53.27 -7.32 6.16
N GLY A 55 -52.22 -7.61 5.39
CA GLY A 55 -52.20 -8.59 4.31
C GLY A 55 -51.06 -8.29 3.33
N LYS A 56 -50.34 -9.32 2.85
CA LYS A 56 -49.28 -9.17 1.84
C LYS A 56 -49.90 -8.67 0.53
N GLN A 57 -49.87 -7.37 0.31
CA GLN A 57 -50.32 -6.76 -0.94
C GLN A 57 -49.13 -6.04 -1.58
N PHE A 58 -48.63 -6.65 -2.67
CA PHE A 58 -47.61 -6.03 -3.51
C PHE A 58 -48.30 -5.13 -4.53
N GLU A 59 -47.86 -3.89 -4.62
CA GLU A 59 -48.36 -2.93 -5.60
C GLU A 59 -47.25 -2.49 -6.56
N PRO A 60 -47.57 -2.18 -7.82
CA PRO A 60 -46.58 -1.64 -8.75
C PRO A 60 -45.95 -0.36 -8.19
N VAL A 61 -44.62 -0.28 -8.22
CA VAL A 61 -43.90 0.90 -7.76
C VAL A 61 -44.38 2.13 -8.52
N SER A 62 -44.64 3.22 -7.79
CA SER A 62 -45.19 4.45 -8.38
C SER A 62 -44.31 4.99 -9.52
N LYS A 63 -44.94 5.55 -10.57
CA LYS A 63 -44.22 6.14 -11.72
C LYS A 63 -43.23 7.24 -11.31
N SER A 64 -43.47 7.94 -10.21
CA SER A 64 -42.57 8.96 -9.65
C SER A 64 -41.33 8.34 -9.01
N GLN A 65 -41.50 7.26 -8.24
CA GLN A 65 -40.42 6.53 -7.61
C GLN A 65 -39.55 5.79 -8.65
N LEU A 66 -40.17 5.14 -9.64
CA LEU A 66 -39.44 4.53 -10.76
C LEU A 66 -38.56 5.57 -11.48
N LYS A 67 -39.10 6.73 -11.86
CA LYS A 67 -38.32 7.80 -12.51
C LYS A 67 -37.13 8.28 -11.66
N LYS A 68 -37.29 8.38 -10.32
CA LYS A 68 -36.20 8.77 -9.41
C LYS A 68 -35.09 7.72 -9.39
N VAL A 69 -35.45 6.44 -9.24
CA VAL A 69 -34.47 5.33 -9.18
C VAL A 69 -33.80 5.11 -10.53
N THR A 70 -34.53 5.19 -11.64
CA THR A 70 -33.95 5.14 -13.00
C THR A 70 -32.92 6.24 -13.20
N LYS A 71 -33.16 7.47 -12.74
CA LYS A 71 -32.18 8.57 -12.81
C LYS A 71 -30.91 8.29 -11.99
N ILE A 72 -31.04 7.61 -10.85
CA ILE A 72 -29.91 7.20 -10.01
C ILE A 72 -29.10 6.10 -10.74
N TRP A 73 -29.77 5.09 -11.27
CA TRP A 73 -29.15 4.00 -12.03
C TRP A 73 -28.40 4.52 -13.28
N GLN A 74 -29.02 5.42 -14.05
CA GLN A 74 -28.38 6.04 -15.22
C GLN A 74 -27.14 6.87 -14.82
N ARG A 75 -27.20 7.58 -13.68
CA ARG A 75 -26.04 8.31 -13.15
C ARG A 75 -24.90 7.37 -12.74
N GLU A 76 -25.22 6.24 -12.09
CA GLU A 76 -24.23 5.22 -11.71
C GLU A 76 -23.61 4.55 -12.95
N GLN A 77 -24.43 4.19 -13.94
CA GLN A 77 -23.95 3.62 -15.20
C GLN A 77 -23.03 4.59 -15.94
N ASN A 78 -23.44 5.87 -16.08
CA ASN A 78 -22.60 6.88 -16.71
C ASN A 78 -21.27 7.03 -15.95
N LYS A 79 -21.31 7.12 -14.62
CA LYS A 79 -20.10 7.21 -13.79
C LYS A 79 -19.19 5.98 -13.92
N SER A 80 -19.75 4.78 -14.01
CA SER A 80 -18.98 3.54 -14.23
C SER A 80 -18.36 3.54 -15.64
N SER A 81 -19.14 3.89 -16.65
CA SER A 81 -18.67 3.95 -18.04
C SER A 81 -17.60 5.02 -18.26
N ASP A 82 -17.74 6.18 -17.63
CA ASP A 82 -16.75 7.26 -17.65
C ASP A 82 -15.45 6.83 -16.95
N LYS A 83 -15.57 6.10 -15.82
CA LYS A 83 -14.43 5.52 -15.11
C LYS A 83 -13.71 4.48 -15.97
N GLU A 84 -14.43 3.53 -16.55
CA GLU A 84 -13.87 2.50 -17.45
C GLU A 84 -13.22 3.10 -18.69
N LYS A 85 -13.84 4.13 -19.28
CA LYS A 85 -13.27 4.85 -20.43
C LYS A 85 -11.97 5.55 -20.05
N ARG A 86 -11.94 6.24 -18.90
CA ARG A 86 -10.73 6.90 -18.40
C ARG A 86 -9.63 5.89 -18.10
N GLU A 87 -9.95 4.77 -17.47
CA GLU A 87 -8.98 3.69 -17.19
C GLU A 87 -8.41 3.09 -18.48
N LYS A 88 -9.24 2.86 -19.51
CA LYS A 88 -8.78 2.41 -20.83
C LYS A 88 -7.87 3.42 -21.51
N GLU A 89 -8.28 4.70 -21.55
CA GLU A 89 -7.45 5.76 -22.12
C GLU A 89 -6.11 5.92 -21.38
N ASP A 90 -6.11 5.81 -20.06
CA ASP A 90 -4.89 5.89 -19.25
C ASP A 90 -3.99 4.66 -19.45
N MET A 91 -4.56 3.47 -19.60
CA MET A 91 -3.83 2.25 -19.96
C MET A 91 -3.20 2.34 -21.35
N GLU A 92 -3.94 2.79 -22.37
CA GLU A 92 -3.43 2.98 -23.72
C GLU A 92 -2.29 4.01 -23.76
N LYS A 93 -2.45 5.16 -23.08
CA LYS A 93 -1.39 6.16 -22.93
C LYS A 93 -0.16 5.58 -22.26
N ARG A 94 -0.33 4.78 -21.20
CA ARG A 94 0.79 4.14 -20.50
C ARG A 94 1.53 3.14 -21.40
N MET A 95 0.80 2.32 -22.15
CA MET A 95 1.39 1.37 -23.11
C MET A 95 2.18 2.08 -24.19
N LYS A 96 1.62 3.13 -24.79
CA LYS A 96 2.32 3.93 -25.79
C LYS A 96 3.60 4.57 -25.24
N ASN A 97 3.53 5.16 -24.05
CA ASN A 97 4.71 5.74 -23.39
C ASN A 97 5.79 4.67 -23.10
N LEU A 98 5.39 3.45 -22.73
CA LEU A 98 6.32 2.34 -22.50
C LEU A 98 6.98 1.85 -23.79
N GLU A 99 6.27 1.87 -24.92
CA GLU A 99 6.85 1.55 -26.22
C GLU A 99 7.88 2.60 -26.66
N GLU A 100 7.52 3.89 -26.59
CA GLU A 100 8.44 4.99 -26.89
C GLU A 100 9.71 4.96 -26.00
N ALA A 101 9.56 4.55 -24.74
CA ALA A 101 10.67 4.45 -23.80
C ALA A 101 11.65 3.30 -24.06
N LYS A 102 11.28 2.27 -24.84
CA LYS A 102 12.19 1.17 -25.22
C LYS A 102 13.30 1.64 -26.16
N ASP A 103 13.04 2.69 -26.93
CA ASP A 103 14.00 3.25 -27.88
C ASP A 103 15.00 4.19 -27.20
N ILE A 104 14.67 4.67 -25.99
CA ILE A 104 15.54 5.55 -25.20
C ILE A 104 16.61 4.72 -24.50
N LYS A 105 17.83 4.75 -25.05
CA LYS A 105 19.01 4.12 -24.46
C LYS A 105 19.94 5.15 -23.87
N ILE A 106 20.37 4.91 -22.64
CA ILE A 106 21.37 5.72 -21.94
C ILE A 106 22.71 5.01 -22.00
N THR A 107 23.79 5.78 -22.15
CA THR A 107 25.17 5.26 -22.19
C THR A 107 26.05 6.08 -21.27
N GLN A 108 27.09 5.46 -20.71
CA GLN A 108 28.08 6.19 -19.92
C GLN A 108 28.86 7.16 -20.81
N ASP A 109 29.00 8.40 -20.36
CA ASP A 109 29.86 9.37 -21.01
C ASP A 109 31.33 9.09 -20.66
N ALA A 110 32.12 8.77 -21.68
CA ALA A 110 33.55 8.47 -21.55
C ALA A 110 34.42 9.71 -21.28
N SER A 111 33.89 10.92 -21.47
CA SER A 111 34.60 12.17 -21.18
C SER A 111 34.60 12.52 -19.70
N LEU A 112 33.67 11.96 -18.92
CA LEU A 112 33.55 12.21 -17.50
C LEU A 112 34.63 11.45 -16.70
N PRO A 113 35.08 11.98 -15.54
CA PRO A 113 36.09 11.34 -14.71
C PRO A 113 35.64 9.94 -14.27
N ALA A 114 36.60 9.03 -14.07
CA ALA A 114 36.30 7.68 -13.60
C ALA A 114 35.59 7.74 -12.23
N PRO A 115 34.43 7.06 -12.08
CA PRO A 115 33.63 7.15 -10.86
C PRO A 115 34.31 6.38 -9.72
N LYS A 116 34.32 6.97 -8.53
CA LYS A 116 34.80 6.28 -7.31
C LYS A 116 33.67 5.42 -6.73
N LYS A 117 33.91 4.11 -6.57
CA LYS A 117 32.95 3.21 -5.91
C LYS A 117 32.99 3.44 -4.40
N ILE A 118 31.86 3.85 -3.81
CA ILE A 118 31.75 4.15 -2.37
C ILE A 118 30.43 3.60 -1.80
N LYS A 119 30.31 3.62 -0.46
CA LYS A 119 29.04 3.38 0.26
C LYS A 119 28.35 4.70 0.58
N ILE A 120 27.05 4.66 0.90
CA ILE A 120 26.28 5.87 1.21
C ILE A 120 26.91 6.63 2.38
N ARG A 121 27.33 5.97 3.46
CA ARG A 121 28.01 6.65 4.59
C ARG A 121 29.24 7.48 4.23
N ASP A 122 29.89 7.20 3.09
CA ASP A 122 31.14 7.86 2.70
C ASP A 122 30.88 9.09 1.82
N THR A 123 29.64 9.36 1.42
CA THR A 123 29.28 10.44 0.48
C THR A 123 29.65 11.83 0.99
N VAL A 124 29.51 12.08 2.29
CA VAL A 124 29.88 13.37 2.93
C VAL A 124 31.34 13.71 2.66
N THR A 125 32.24 12.73 2.71
CA THR A 125 33.68 12.92 2.45
C THR A 125 34.04 12.98 0.97
N ASN A 126 33.10 12.64 0.08
CA ASN A 126 33.30 12.58 -1.37
C ASN A 126 32.37 13.57 -2.12
N ARG A 127 31.97 14.68 -1.48
CA ARG A 127 31.24 15.77 -2.13
C ARG A 127 32.03 16.35 -3.31
N ASN A 128 31.30 16.80 -4.32
CA ASN A 128 31.80 17.34 -5.58
C ASN A 128 32.66 16.34 -6.40
N THR A 129 32.55 15.04 -6.12
CA THR A 129 33.23 13.99 -6.89
C THR A 129 32.22 13.09 -7.57
N ARG A 130 32.62 12.51 -8.72
CA ARG A 130 31.81 11.51 -9.41
C ARG A 130 31.97 10.16 -8.74
N VAL A 131 30.85 9.58 -8.33
CA VAL A 131 30.81 8.34 -7.54
C VAL A 131 29.94 7.30 -8.22
N LYS A 132 30.14 6.04 -7.84
CA LYS A 132 29.31 4.89 -8.20
C LYS A 132 28.76 4.27 -6.91
N ILE A 133 27.43 4.25 -6.77
CA ILE A 133 26.76 3.73 -5.58
C ILE A 133 25.69 2.73 -6.01
N SER A 134 25.66 1.57 -5.35
CA SER A 134 24.63 0.54 -5.56
C SER A 134 23.78 0.41 -4.31
N GLY A 135 22.47 0.27 -4.47
CA GLY A 135 21.53 0.14 -3.37
C GLY A 135 20.13 -0.22 -3.82
N TRP A 136 19.19 -0.17 -2.88
CA TRP A 136 17.78 -0.41 -3.10
C TRP A 136 17.00 0.91 -3.11
N VAL A 137 16.05 1.02 -4.03
CA VAL A 137 15.11 2.14 -4.09
C VAL A 137 14.20 2.07 -2.86
N HIS A 138 14.44 2.93 -1.87
CA HIS A 138 13.58 3.05 -0.70
C HIS A 138 12.32 3.85 -1.01
N ARG A 139 12.45 4.99 -1.68
CA ARG A 139 11.32 5.80 -2.17
C ARG A 139 11.62 6.30 -3.58
N CYS A 140 10.59 6.41 -4.40
CA CYS A 140 10.68 6.98 -5.75
C CYS A 140 9.52 7.95 -5.95
N ARG A 141 9.82 9.18 -6.36
CA ARG A 141 8.83 10.20 -6.74
C ARG A 141 9.15 10.77 -8.12
N ARG A 142 8.12 10.94 -8.95
CA ARG A 142 8.25 11.57 -10.27
C ARG A 142 7.61 12.96 -10.23
N GLN A 143 8.33 13.97 -10.72
CA GLN A 143 7.85 15.32 -10.86
C GLN A 143 7.77 15.67 -12.34
N GLY A 144 6.58 15.56 -12.91
CA GLY A 144 6.38 15.69 -14.36
C GLY A 144 7.06 14.57 -15.15
N LYS A 145 7.50 14.87 -16.38
CA LYS A 145 8.11 13.89 -17.30
C LYS A 145 9.63 13.85 -17.24
N ASN A 146 10.27 14.87 -16.67
CA ASN A 146 11.71 15.11 -16.82
C ASN A 146 12.48 15.06 -15.51
N LEU A 147 11.82 14.82 -14.37
CA LEU A 147 12.47 14.74 -13.08
C LEU A 147 11.95 13.54 -12.30
N MET A 148 12.89 12.76 -11.78
CA MET A 148 12.63 11.67 -10.86
C MET A 148 13.61 11.77 -9.70
N PHE A 149 13.07 11.71 -8.48
CA PHE A 149 13.86 11.66 -7.26
C PHE A 149 13.75 10.28 -6.66
N ILE A 150 14.89 9.67 -6.40
CA ILE A 150 15.02 8.36 -5.80
C ILE A 150 15.71 8.54 -4.46
N VAL A 151 15.14 7.98 -3.40
CA VAL A 151 15.87 7.81 -2.14
C VAL A 151 16.46 6.41 -2.17
N LEU A 152 17.78 6.32 -2.27
CA LEU A 152 18.54 5.08 -2.28
C LEU A 152 18.92 4.69 -0.86
N ARG A 153 18.87 3.39 -0.54
CA ARG A 153 19.41 2.83 0.71
C ARG A 153 20.37 1.68 0.43
N ASP A 154 21.41 1.52 1.24
CA ASP A 154 22.36 0.42 1.13
C ASP A 154 22.68 -0.27 2.48
N GLY A 155 21.91 0.09 3.52
CA GLY A 155 22.10 -0.33 4.91
C GLY A 155 23.05 0.58 5.71
N THR A 156 23.82 1.46 5.06
CA THR A 156 24.73 2.41 5.72
C THR A 156 24.17 3.82 5.84
N GLY A 157 23.06 4.11 5.14
CA GLY A 157 22.37 5.39 5.19
C GLY A 157 21.36 5.52 4.05
N PHE A 158 20.86 6.74 3.88
CA PHE A 158 19.96 7.12 2.79
C PHE A 158 20.59 8.22 1.94
N LEU A 159 20.38 8.18 0.63
CA LEU A 159 20.89 9.18 -0.29
C LEU A 159 19.80 9.58 -1.28
N GLN A 160 19.54 10.89 -1.42
CA GLN A 160 18.69 11.38 -2.49
C GLN A 160 19.47 11.40 -3.80
N CYS A 161 18.96 10.72 -4.82
CA CYS A 161 19.45 10.73 -6.19
C CYS A 161 18.44 11.42 -7.11
N VAL A 162 18.93 12.27 -8.00
CA VAL A 162 18.14 13.03 -8.97
C VAL A 162 18.43 12.53 -10.36
N LEU A 163 17.42 12.03 -11.07
CA LEU A 163 17.47 11.63 -12.47
C LEU A 163 16.70 12.65 -13.29
N SER A 164 17.37 13.22 -14.30
CA SER A 164 16.82 14.27 -15.15
C SER A 164 16.67 13.81 -16.60
N ASP A 165 15.68 14.38 -17.29
CA ASP A 165 15.42 14.24 -18.73
C ASP A 165 15.46 12.77 -19.19
N THR A 166 16.37 12.44 -20.10
CA THR A 166 16.52 11.11 -20.69
C THR A 166 16.67 10.00 -19.66
N LEU A 167 17.34 10.27 -18.52
CA LEU A 167 17.59 9.27 -17.48
C LEU A 167 16.31 8.77 -16.82
N CYS A 168 15.26 9.60 -16.77
CA CYS A 168 13.97 9.25 -16.16
C CYS A 168 12.91 8.82 -17.18
N GLN A 169 13.24 8.84 -18.47
CA GLN A 169 12.35 8.50 -19.58
C GLN A 169 12.61 7.11 -20.16
N THR A 170 13.69 6.43 -19.76
CA THR A 170 13.98 5.06 -20.18
C THR A 170 12.88 4.08 -19.75
N TYR A 171 12.77 2.96 -20.46
CA TYR A 171 11.84 1.87 -20.10
C TYR A 171 11.98 1.44 -18.63
N ASP A 172 13.23 1.26 -18.18
CA ASP A 172 13.53 0.88 -16.79
C ASP A 172 13.10 1.97 -15.80
N ALA A 173 13.26 3.26 -16.14
CA ALA A 173 12.79 4.35 -15.29
C ALA A 173 11.26 4.36 -15.18
N LEU A 174 10.54 4.09 -16.27
CA LEU A 174 9.07 4.05 -16.27
C LEU A 174 8.51 2.88 -15.42
N LEU A 175 9.26 1.79 -15.31
CA LEU A 175 8.87 0.60 -14.54
C LEU A 175 9.50 0.54 -13.14
N LEU A 176 10.41 1.46 -12.81
CA LEU A 176 11.13 1.44 -11.55
C LEU A 176 10.16 1.50 -10.36
N ALA A 177 10.21 0.45 -9.53
CA ALA A 177 9.43 0.32 -8.31
C ALA A 177 10.32 0.44 -7.07
N THR A 178 9.69 0.66 -5.91
CA THR A 178 10.36 0.54 -4.62
C THR A 178 10.88 -0.89 -4.43
N GLU A 179 11.95 -1.04 -3.65
CA GLU A 179 12.72 -2.28 -3.46
C GLU A 179 13.54 -2.75 -4.67
N ALA A 180 13.46 -2.08 -5.82
CA ALA A 180 14.33 -2.40 -6.96
C ALA A 180 15.80 -2.12 -6.60
N ALA A 181 16.70 -3.00 -7.04
CA ALA A 181 18.14 -2.82 -6.88
C ALA A 181 18.68 -2.05 -8.08
N ILE A 182 19.32 -0.91 -7.83
CA ILE A 182 19.90 -0.05 -8.86
C ILE A 182 21.35 0.31 -8.55
N THR A 183 22.09 0.65 -9.59
CA THR A 183 23.39 1.31 -9.46
C THR A 183 23.32 2.67 -10.13
N VAL A 184 23.81 3.70 -9.44
CA VAL A 184 23.75 5.09 -9.90
C VAL A 184 25.15 5.66 -9.95
N TRP A 185 25.42 6.39 -11.03
CA TRP A 185 26.62 7.17 -11.26
C TRP A 185 26.23 8.63 -11.30
N GLY A 186 26.99 9.46 -10.62
CA GLY A 186 26.67 10.88 -10.54
C GLY A 186 27.64 11.64 -9.67
N VAL A 187 27.42 12.94 -9.59
CA VAL A 187 28.19 13.83 -8.73
C VAL A 187 27.38 14.12 -7.47
N VAL A 188 28.01 13.92 -6.32
CA VAL A 188 27.42 14.30 -5.02
C VAL A 188 27.58 15.80 -4.82
N GLN A 189 26.49 16.52 -4.58
CA GLN A 189 26.49 17.96 -4.37
C GLN A 189 25.69 18.32 -3.12
N GLU A 190 26.09 19.38 -2.42
CA GLU A 190 25.32 19.89 -1.29
C GLU A 190 23.97 20.42 -1.78
N VAL A 191 22.92 20.21 -0.98
CA VAL A 191 21.62 20.77 -1.34
C VAL A 191 21.64 22.30 -1.17
N PRO A 192 20.98 23.05 -2.06
CA PRO A 192 20.84 24.51 -1.91
C PRO A 192 20.15 24.89 -0.59
N GLU A 193 20.45 26.09 -0.08
CA GLU A 193 19.81 26.63 1.12
C GLU A 193 18.27 26.56 1.03
N GLY A 194 17.63 26.01 2.06
CA GLY A 194 16.17 25.86 2.15
C GLY A 194 15.61 24.55 1.62
N LYS A 195 16.43 23.64 1.07
CA LYS A 195 16.03 22.27 0.74
C LYS A 195 16.61 21.27 1.74
N ASN A 196 15.84 20.22 2.04
CA ASN A 196 16.27 19.14 2.92
C ASN A 196 16.46 17.85 2.11
N ALA A 197 17.63 17.23 2.26
CA ALA A 197 17.93 15.87 1.84
C ALA A 197 18.69 15.17 2.96
N PRO A 198 18.65 13.82 3.05
CA PRO A 198 19.49 13.08 3.97
C PRO A 198 20.95 13.55 3.89
N ASP A 199 21.58 13.78 5.05
CA ASP A 199 22.97 14.25 5.19
C ASP A 199 23.31 15.57 4.44
N GLY A 200 22.30 16.36 4.07
CA GLY A 200 22.46 17.69 3.47
C GLY A 200 23.08 17.69 2.07
N HIS A 201 22.99 16.58 1.34
CA HIS A 201 23.52 16.49 -0.01
C HIS A 201 22.67 15.54 -0.87
N GLU A 202 22.78 15.69 -2.18
CA GLU A 202 22.12 14.85 -3.17
C GLU A 202 23.09 14.41 -4.26
N LEU A 203 22.76 13.32 -4.94
CA LEU A 203 23.51 12.80 -6.07
C LEU A 203 22.78 13.16 -7.35
N THR A 204 23.38 14.02 -8.16
CA THR A 204 22.88 14.32 -9.52
C THR A 204 23.38 13.24 -10.46
N ALA A 205 22.48 12.39 -10.95
CA ALA A 205 22.83 11.23 -11.76
C ALA A 205 23.24 11.66 -13.18
N ASP A 206 24.35 11.10 -13.66
CA ASP A 206 24.77 11.16 -15.07
C ASP A 206 24.43 9.86 -15.80
N TYR A 207 24.37 8.74 -15.08
CA TYR A 207 24.04 7.43 -15.61
C TYR A 207 23.51 6.51 -14.50
N TRP A 208 22.68 5.54 -14.85
CA TRP A 208 22.21 4.54 -13.89
C TRP A 208 21.85 3.23 -14.59
N GLU A 209 21.81 2.14 -13.82
CA GLU A 209 21.46 0.81 -14.30
C GLU A 209 20.51 0.14 -13.31
N LEU A 210 19.48 -0.52 -13.85
CA LEU A 210 18.65 -1.44 -13.10
C LEU A 210 19.38 -2.78 -12.95
N VAL A 211 19.70 -3.16 -11.72
CA VAL A 211 20.37 -4.44 -11.41
C VAL A 211 19.36 -5.55 -11.17
N GLY A 212 18.27 -5.23 -10.46
CA GLY A 212 17.21 -6.17 -10.14
C GLY A 212 15.84 -5.48 -10.07
N PRO A 213 14.85 -5.90 -10.87
CA PRO A 213 13.52 -5.34 -10.81
C PRO A 213 12.78 -5.76 -9.54
N SER A 214 11.72 -5.03 -9.20
CA SER A 214 10.83 -5.32 -8.08
C SER A 214 9.37 -5.19 -8.53
N PRO A 215 8.41 -5.96 -7.95
CA PRO A 215 7.01 -5.83 -8.25
C PRO A 215 6.45 -4.41 -8.01
N PRO A 216 5.47 -3.94 -8.81
CA PRO A 216 4.85 -2.64 -8.61
C PRO A 216 4.27 -2.47 -7.20
N GLY A 217 4.64 -1.36 -6.54
CA GLY A 217 4.21 -0.99 -5.18
C GLY A 217 4.97 -1.68 -4.04
N GLY A 218 6.01 -2.48 -4.35
CA GLY A 218 7.02 -2.91 -3.39
C GLY A 218 6.47 -3.60 -2.13
N ALA A 219 7.13 -3.37 -0.99
CA ALA A 219 6.72 -3.91 0.30
C ALA A 219 5.34 -3.40 0.74
N ASP A 220 5.03 -2.12 0.47
CA ASP A 220 3.84 -1.43 0.99
C ASP A 220 2.52 -1.97 0.40
N ASN A 221 2.56 -2.52 -0.82
CA ASN A 221 1.38 -3.19 -1.41
C ASN A 221 1.02 -4.51 -0.70
N ILE A 222 1.99 -5.16 -0.05
CA ILE A 222 1.81 -6.43 0.66
C ILE A 222 1.63 -6.16 2.17
N LEU A 223 2.31 -5.14 2.67
CA LEU A 223 2.44 -4.78 4.07
C LEU A 223 1.94 -3.34 4.27
N ASN A 224 0.63 -3.15 4.16
CA ASN A 224 0.01 -1.88 4.58
C ASN A 224 -0.26 -1.90 6.09
N GLU A 225 -0.52 -0.71 6.67
CA GLU A 225 -0.86 -0.61 8.09
C GLU A 225 -2.09 -1.46 8.43
N GLU A 226 -3.01 -1.69 7.51
CA GLU A 226 -4.22 -2.49 7.74
C GLU A 226 -4.01 -4.01 7.60
N ALA A 227 -2.82 -4.46 7.17
CA ALA A 227 -2.55 -5.86 6.94
C ALA A 227 -2.73 -6.69 8.22
N HIS A 228 -3.39 -7.84 8.09
CA HIS A 228 -3.52 -8.76 9.21
C HIS A 228 -2.14 -9.20 9.71
N VAL A 229 -2.03 -9.36 11.02
CA VAL A 229 -0.77 -9.67 11.70
C VAL A 229 -0.07 -10.90 11.12
N ASP A 230 -0.80 -11.95 10.77
CA ASP A 230 -0.23 -13.17 10.16
C ASP A 230 0.43 -12.89 8.81
N VAL A 231 -0.20 -12.05 7.97
CA VAL A 231 0.36 -11.63 6.67
C VAL A 231 1.65 -10.84 6.87
N GLN A 232 1.71 -10.03 7.93
CA GLN A 232 2.91 -9.30 8.31
C GLN A 232 4.06 -10.22 8.73
N LEU A 233 3.75 -11.27 9.51
CA LEU A 233 4.74 -12.25 9.97
C LEU A 233 5.28 -13.11 8.83
N ASP A 234 4.41 -13.61 7.95
CA ASP A 234 4.82 -14.40 6.78
C ASP A 234 5.73 -13.59 5.84
N ASN A 235 5.49 -12.28 5.77
CA ASN A 235 6.28 -11.35 4.97
C ASN A 235 7.31 -10.55 5.80
N ARG A 236 7.72 -11.05 6.97
CA ARG A 236 8.66 -10.36 7.88
C ARG A 236 9.99 -10.01 7.21
N HIS A 237 10.43 -10.82 6.25
CA HIS A 237 11.64 -10.58 5.43
C HIS A 237 11.58 -9.28 4.61
N MET A 238 10.38 -8.76 4.34
CA MET A 238 10.14 -7.44 3.75
C MET A 238 9.97 -6.36 4.82
N MET A 239 9.30 -6.67 5.95
CA MET A 239 9.12 -5.71 7.05
C MET A 239 10.43 -5.18 7.63
N ILE A 240 11.44 -6.04 7.80
CA ILE A 240 12.76 -5.66 8.34
C ILE A 240 13.53 -4.69 7.43
N ARG A 241 13.04 -4.47 6.20
CA ARG A 241 13.65 -3.56 5.23
C ARG A 241 13.08 -2.15 5.29
N GLY A 242 11.93 -1.97 5.96
CA GLY A 242 11.34 -0.68 6.25
C GLY A 242 12.05 0.02 7.42
N GLU A 243 11.66 1.27 7.70
CA GLU A 243 12.16 2.04 8.85
C GLU A 243 11.53 1.59 10.18
N ASN A 244 10.79 0.47 10.19
CA ASN A 244 10.03 -0.02 11.33
C ASN A 244 10.94 -0.54 12.44
N VAL A 245 10.59 -0.20 13.68
CA VAL A 245 11.33 -0.60 14.88
C VAL A 245 11.25 -2.12 15.06
N THR A 246 12.41 -2.79 15.15
CA THR A 246 12.49 -4.19 15.56
C THR A 246 13.03 -4.27 16.98
N PRO A 247 12.16 -4.25 18.01
CA PRO A 247 12.56 -4.32 19.39
C PRO A 247 13.12 -5.72 19.72
N PRO A 248 14.02 -5.83 20.70
CA PRO A 248 14.59 -7.10 21.11
C PRO A 248 13.52 -8.02 21.71
N SER A 249 13.57 -9.31 21.35
CA SER A 249 12.68 -10.33 21.91
C SER A 249 13.21 -10.96 23.20
N LEU A 250 14.51 -10.83 23.46
CA LEU A 250 15.17 -11.25 24.69
C LEU A 250 15.36 -10.04 25.60
N VAL A 251 14.81 -10.09 26.80
CA VAL A 251 14.77 -8.96 27.75
C VAL A 251 15.15 -9.43 29.15
N GLN A 252 15.78 -8.56 29.93
CA GLN A 252 16.05 -8.80 31.35
C GLN A 252 14.98 -8.18 32.26
N THR A 253 14.09 -7.37 31.68
CA THR A 253 13.07 -6.62 32.41
C THR A 253 11.69 -7.17 32.13
N GLN A 254 10.85 -7.14 33.16
CA GLN A 254 9.45 -7.51 33.09
C GLN A 254 8.60 -6.31 32.69
N VAL A 255 7.66 -6.52 31.76
CA VAL A 255 6.74 -5.47 31.29
C VAL A 255 5.32 -5.67 31.83
N GLU A 256 4.83 -6.91 31.84
CA GLU A 256 3.50 -7.27 32.39
C GLU A 256 3.65 -8.34 33.49
N GLY A 257 2.72 -8.40 34.44
CA GLY A 257 2.86 -9.01 35.78
C GLY A 257 3.56 -10.38 35.92
N GLY A 258 4.16 -10.57 37.11
CA GLY A 258 5.15 -11.59 37.56
C GLY A 258 5.06 -13.04 37.06
N SER A 259 3.88 -13.55 36.70
CA SER A 259 3.60 -14.99 36.72
C SER A 259 3.69 -15.71 35.38
N THR A 260 3.94 -15.01 34.26
CA THR A 260 3.76 -15.59 32.91
C THR A 260 5.01 -15.50 32.00
N LEU A 261 6.19 -15.20 32.56
CA LEU A 261 7.44 -15.02 31.80
C LEU A 261 8.15 -16.33 31.48
N PHE A 262 8.54 -16.52 30.22
CA PHE A 262 9.38 -17.64 29.81
C PHE A 262 10.85 -17.34 30.10
N LYS A 263 11.42 -18.05 31.07
CA LYS A 263 12.84 -17.95 31.45
C LYS A 263 13.74 -18.72 30.48
N LEU A 264 14.89 -18.16 30.16
CA LEU A 264 15.97 -18.83 29.44
C LEU A 264 17.33 -18.47 30.04
N ASP A 265 18.27 -19.41 29.94
CA ASP A 265 19.68 -19.15 30.24
C ASP A 265 20.34 -18.48 29.04
N TYR A 266 20.79 -17.24 29.23
CA TYR A 266 21.50 -16.45 28.24
C TYR A 266 22.96 -16.31 28.65
N PHE A 267 23.78 -17.30 28.27
CA PHE A 267 25.23 -17.35 28.54
C PHE A 267 25.59 -17.24 30.04
N GLY A 268 24.82 -17.90 30.91
CA GLY A 268 25.02 -17.90 32.36
C GLY A 268 24.26 -16.80 33.10
N GLU A 269 23.54 -15.93 32.39
CA GLU A 269 22.65 -14.91 32.96
C GLU A 269 21.18 -15.27 32.70
N GLU A 270 20.30 -15.03 33.67
CA GLU A 270 18.86 -15.22 33.46
C GLU A 270 18.30 -14.13 32.53
N ALA A 271 17.68 -14.55 31.44
CA ALA A 271 16.93 -13.70 30.52
C ALA A 271 15.52 -14.22 30.31
N TYR A 272 14.66 -13.38 29.74
CA TYR A 272 13.24 -13.65 29.55
C TYR A 272 12.83 -13.36 28.10
N LEU A 273 11.83 -14.09 27.61
CA LEU A 273 11.14 -13.71 26.36
C LEU A 273 10.17 -12.57 26.63
N THR A 274 10.18 -11.57 25.77
CA THR A 274 9.35 -10.37 25.93
C THR A 274 7.86 -10.68 25.80
N GLN A 275 7.07 -10.03 26.65
CA GLN A 275 5.60 -10.11 26.66
C GLN A 275 4.95 -8.91 25.98
N SER A 276 5.67 -7.79 25.91
CA SER A 276 5.25 -6.57 25.24
C SER A 276 6.49 -5.74 24.90
N SER A 277 6.50 -5.13 23.71
CA SER A 277 7.56 -4.22 23.29
C SER A 277 7.24 -2.75 23.61
N GLN A 278 6.23 -2.49 24.43
CA GLN A 278 5.77 -1.15 24.79
C GLN A 278 6.91 -0.23 25.23
N LEU A 279 7.74 -0.65 26.19
CA LEU A 279 8.82 0.18 26.71
C LEU A 279 9.86 0.56 25.64
N TYR A 280 10.12 -0.34 24.68
CA TYR A 280 11.03 -0.03 23.57
C TYR A 280 10.40 0.94 22.57
N LEU A 281 9.10 0.81 22.30
CA LEU A 281 8.39 1.75 21.45
C LEU A 281 8.32 3.15 22.08
N GLU A 282 8.07 3.25 23.38
CA GLU A 282 8.07 4.53 24.11
C GLU A 282 9.42 5.27 23.96
N THR A 283 10.54 4.55 23.97
CA THR A 283 11.87 5.16 23.74
C THR A 283 12.14 5.55 22.29
N ALA A 284 11.42 4.96 21.33
CA ALA A 284 11.56 5.25 19.91
C ALA A 284 10.75 6.47 19.46
N ILE A 285 9.65 6.79 20.17
CA ILE A 285 8.75 7.92 19.85
C ILE A 285 9.50 9.26 19.66
N PRO A 286 10.44 9.66 20.54
CA PRO A 286 11.14 10.94 20.38
C PRO A 286 12.01 11.04 19.11
N ALA A 287 12.40 9.90 18.52
CA ALA A 287 13.29 9.86 17.37
C ALA A 287 12.56 9.54 16.05
N LEU A 288 11.54 8.69 16.10
CA LEU A 288 10.86 8.14 14.93
C LEU A 288 9.39 8.58 14.81
N GLY A 289 8.87 9.31 15.80
CA GLY A 289 7.46 9.72 15.82
C GLY A 289 6.53 8.55 16.12
N ASP A 290 5.37 8.52 15.47
CA ASP A 290 4.39 7.45 15.66
C ASP A 290 4.97 6.11 15.21
N CYS A 291 5.04 5.14 16.13
CA CYS A 291 5.66 3.85 15.91
C CYS A 291 4.67 2.72 16.20
N PHE A 292 4.70 1.68 15.37
CA PHE A 292 4.02 0.41 15.65
C PHE A 292 4.99 -0.76 15.45
N VAL A 293 4.72 -1.87 16.13
CA VAL A 293 5.44 -3.11 15.91
C VAL A 293 4.49 -4.30 15.84
N SER A 294 4.77 -5.21 14.93
CA SER A 294 4.21 -6.56 14.91
C SER A 294 5.32 -7.55 15.26
N CYS A 295 5.28 -8.06 16.49
CA CYS A 295 6.26 -8.99 17.05
C CYS A 295 5.57 -10.11 17.81
N VAL A 296 6.25 -11.25 17.92
CA VAL A 296 5.76 -12.41 18.66
C VAL A 296 5.97 -12.17 20.15
N PHE A 297 4.88 -12.23 20.93
CA PHE A 297 4.93 -12.23 22.39
C PHE A 297 4.53 -13.60 22.92
N LEU A 298 5.23 -14.05 23.96
CA LEU A 298 5.00 -15.35 24.58
C LEU A 298 4.49 -15.16 26.00
N LEU A 299 3.27 -15.62 26.24
CA LEU A 299 2.67 -15.65 27.57
C LEU A 299 2.51 -17.11 28.00
N LEU A 300 3.01 -17.43 29.20
CA LEU A 300 2.72 -18.71 29.85
C LEU A 300 1.33 -18.62 30.50
N GLY A 301 0.37 -19.39 30.00
CA GLY A 301 -0.94 -19.55 30.65
C GLY A 301 -0.86 -20.40 31.92
N VAL A 302 -1.86 -20.28 32.80
CA VAL A 302 -1.97 -21.01 34.08
C VAL A 302 -2.09 -22.55 33.92
N SER A 303 -2.20 -23.04 32.68
CA SER A 303 -2.36 -24.47 32.36
C SER A 303 -1.46 -24.90 31.21
N ASP A 304 -0.13 -24.95 31.41
CA ASP A 304 0.90 -25.54 30.51
C ASP A 304 0.67 -25.34 29.00
N THR A 305 0.07 -24.20 28.64
CA THR A 305 -0.29 -23.85 27.27
C THR A 305 0.50 -22.59 26.95
N VAL A 306 1.42 -22.70 26.00
CA VAL A 306 2.09 -21.54 25.43
C VAL A 306 1.07 -20.81 24.58
N ILE A 307 0.63 -19.64 25.02
CA ILE A 307 -0.25 -18.79 24.23
C ILE A 307 0.65 -17.80 23.50
N THR A 308 0.76 -17.97 22.18
CA THR A 308 1.28 -16.92 21.31
C THR A 308 0.20 -15.87 21.18
N VAL A 309 0.36 -14.73 21.87
CA VAL A 309 -0.53 -13.59 21.73
C VAL A 309 0.19 -12.57 20.88
N ILE A 310 -0.43 -12.15 19.78
CA ILE A 310 0.15 -11.12 18.93
C ILE A 310 -0.61 -9.82 19.17
N PHE A 311 0.04 -8.91 19.89
CA PHE A 311 -0.47 -7.56 20.10
C PHE A 311 0.02 -6.66 18.98
N ARG A 312 -0.95 -6.02 18.31
CA ARG A 312 -0.66 -4.83 17.52
C ARG A 312 -0.75 -3.63 18.45
N ASN A 313 0.40 -3.15 18.90
CA ASN A 313 0.47 -1.92 19.67
C ASN A 313 0.92 -0.77 18.77
N SER A 314 0.00 0.14 18.50
CA SER A 314 0.28 1.45 17.91
C SER A 314 0.38 2.47 19.03
N TYR A 315 1.53 3.13 19.17
CA TYR A 315 1.69 4.24 20.10
C TYR A 315 1.80 5.53 19.31
N THR A 316 0.80 6.39 19.48
CA THR A 316 0.77 7.72 18.91
C THR A 316 1.30 8.73 19.91
N SER A 317 2.08 9.72 19.48
CA SER A 317 2.42 10.83 20.37
C SER A 317 1.14 11.58 20.71
N THR A 318 0.64 11.44 21.93
CA THR A 318 -0.41 12.34 22.44
C THR A 318 0.25 13.67 22.74
N GLY A 319 -0.07 14.68 21.92
CA GLY A 319 0.03 16.08 22.32
C GLY A 319 -1.01 16.43 23.38
#